data_AF-M3CZY7-F1
#
_entry.id   AF-M3CZY7-F1
#
_cell.length_a   1.000
_cell.length_b   1.000
_cell.length_c   1.000
_cell.angle_alpha   90.00
_cell.angle_beta   90.00
_cell.angle_gamma   90.00
#
_symmetry.space_group_name_H-M   'P 1'
#
loop_
_entity.id
_entity.type
_entity.pdbx_description
1 polymer ?
#
loop_
_entity_poly.entity_id
_entity_poly.type
_entity_poly.pdbx_seq_one_letter_code
_entity_poly.pdbx_strand_id
1 'polypeptide(L)' 'MWWNFIGRTHEDIVRARGDWMTELESGTGERFGEVRGYDGDALPAPGLPNAPLKPRGRPR' A
#
# COMPACT_ATOMS: atom_id res chain seq x y z
N MET A 1 -1.70 -1.29 10.36
CA MET A 1 -2.13 -0.40 9.26
C MET A 1 -1.15 0.75 9.18
N TRP A 2 -0.78 1.10 7.96
CA TRP A 2 0.02 2.26 7.62
C TRP A 2 -0.45 2.74 6.24
N TRP A 3 -0.60 4.05 6.07
CA TRP A 3 -1.31 4.62 4.91
C TRP A 3 -2.65 3.89 4.67
N ASN A 4 -2.95 3.51 3.44
CA ASN A 4 -4.15 2.76 3.05
C ASN A 4 -3.98 1.23 3.13
N PHE A 5 -2.86 0.73 3.66
CA PHE A 5 -2.60 -0.70 3.76
C PHE A 5 -2.97 -1.28 5.13
N ILE A 6 -3.73 -2.37 5.11
CA ILE A 6 -4.11 -3.16 6.28
C ILE A 6 -3.55 -4.56 6.11
N GLY A 7 -2.75 -4.99 7.09
CA GLY A 7 -2.12 -6.31 7.15
C GLY A 7 -2.06 -6.80 8.58
N ARG A 8 -1.79 -8.10 8.76
CA ARG A 8 -1.63 -8.71 10.09
C ARG A 8 -0.21 -8.52 10.61
N THR A 9 0.78 -8.42 9.71
CA THR A 9 2.19 -8.22 10.05
C THR A 9 2.80 -7.01 9.35
N HIS A 10 4.06 -6.68 9.69
CA HIS A 10 4.80 -5.61 9.00
C HIS A 10 5.10 -6.01 7.55
N GLU A 11 5.44 -7.28 7.33
CA GLU A 11 5.75 -7.87 6.02
C GLU A 11 4.56 -7.79 5.07
N ASP A 12 3.33 -7.93 5.57
CA ASP A 12 2.13 -7.71 4.76
C ASP A 12 2.08 -6.29 4.18
N ILE A 13 2.48 -5.29 4.99
CA ILE A 13 2.50 -3.88 4.56
C ILE A 13 3.66 -3.62 3.61
N VAL A 14 4.85 -4.18 3.88
CA VAL A 14 6.01 -4.08 2.98
C VAL A 14 5.67 -4.63 1.60
N ARG A 15 5.06 -5.82 1.56
CA ARG A 15 4.62 -6.46 0.32
C ARG A 15 3.54 -5.64 -0.39
N ALA A 16 2.49 -5.22 0.31
CA ALA A 16 1.42 -4.42 -0.31
C ALA A 16 1.94 -3.10 -0.88
N ARG A 17 2.89 -2.44 -0.20
CA ARG A 17 3.57 -1.25 -0.72
C ARG A 17 4.41 -1.57 -1.96
N GLY A 18 5.18 -2.65 -1.92
CA GLY A 18 6.01 -3.08 -3.06
C GLY A 18 5.15 -3.31 -4.30
N ASP A 19 4.09 -4.11 -4.16
CA ASP A 19 3.18 -4.44 -5.26
C ASP A 19 2.52 -3.18 -5.83
N TRP A 20 2.08 -2.25 -4.98
CA TRP A 20 1.50 -0.98 -5.43
C TRP A 20 2.49 -0.12 -6.22
N MET A 21 3.74 -0.01 -5.76
CA MET A 21 4.76 0.76 -6.46
C MET A 21 5.14 0.10 -7.78
N THR A 22 5.26 -1.23 -7.82
CA THR A 22 5.52 -1.99 -9.05
C THR A 22 4.39 -1.79 -10.07
N GLU A 23 3.13 -1.92 -9.64
CA GLU A 23 1.95 -1.72 -10.50
C GLU A 23 1.86 -0.30 -11.04
N LEU A 24 2.20 0.69 -10.21
CA LEU A 24 2.25 2.10 -10.61
C LEU A 24 3.36 2.38 -11.63
N GLU A 25 4.52 1.73 -11.50
CA GLU A 25 5.63 1.85 -12.45
C GLU A 25 5.34 1.13 -13.78
N SER A 26 4.73 -0.06 -13.74
CA SER A 26 4.36 -0.82 -14.94
C SER A 26 3.08 -0.33 -15.61
N GLY A 27 2.28 0.49 -14.94
CA GLY A 27 0.94 0.91 -15.41
C GLY A 27 -0.07 -0.23 -15.43
N THR A 28 0.12 -1.28 -14.63
CA THR A 28 -0.79 -2.44 -14.55
C THR A 28 -1.64 -2.36 -13.29
N GLY A 29 -2.88 -2.85 -13.33
CA GLY A 29 -3.77 -2.89 -12.16
C GLY A 29 -4.26 -4.30 -11.84
N GLU A 30 -3.35 -5.28 -11.73
CA GLU A 30 -3.73 -6.68 -11.53
C GLU A 30 -4.27 -6.92 -10.12
N ARG A 31 -3.57 -6.43 -9.09
CA ARG A 31 -3.97 -6.57 -7.68
C ARG A 31 -4.82 -5.41 -7.21
N PHE A 32 -4.47 -4.17 -7.56
CA PHE A 32 -5.14 -2.97 -7.03
C PHE A 32 -6.17 -2.37 -7.97
N GLY A 33 -6.22 -2.83 -9.22
CA GLY A 33 -7.13 -2.31 -10.24
C GLY A 33 -6.65 -1.00 -10.87
N GLU A 34 -7.30 -0.65 -11.98
CA GLU A 34 -7.11 0.63 -12.67
C GLU A 34 -8.33 1.52 -12.44
N VAL A 35 -8.13 2.79 -12.12
CA VAL A 35 -9.22 3.77 -12.02
C VAL A 35 -9.35 4.50 -13.35
N ARG A 36 -10.46 4.28 -14.05
CA ARG A 36 -10.74 4.91 -15.35
C ARG A 36 -11.59 6.16 -15.18
N GLY A 37 -11.31 7.18 -16.00
CA GLY A 37 -12.10 8.42 -16.02
C GLY A 37 -11.69 9.46 -14.96
N TYR A 38 -10.61 9.22 -14.23
CA TYR A 38 -9.96 10.23 -13.39
C TYR A 38 -8.77 10.81 -14.13
N ASP A 39 -8.75 12.14 -14.29
CA ASP A 39 -7.66 12.86 -14.96
C ASP A 39 -6.57 13.23 -13.95
N GLY A 40 -5.79 12.23 -13.55
CA GLY A 40 -4.68 12.40 -12.62
C GLY A 40 -3.92 11.11 -12.38
N ASP A 41 -2.64 11.25 -12.04
CA ASP A 41 -1.77 10.11 -11.78
C ASP A 41 -2.13 9.39 -10.48
N ALA A 42 -1.86 8.08 -10.46
CA ALA A 42 -1.94 7.29 -9.24
C ALA A 42 -0.96 7.82 -8.17
N LEU A 43 -1.39 7.85 -6.92
CA LEU A 43 -0.57 8.39 -5.83
C LEU A 43 0.48 7.37 -5.36
N PRO A 44 1.78 7.69 -5.38
CA PRO A 44 2.81 6.78 -4.89
C PRO A 44 2.71 6.61 -3.37
N ALA A 45 2.93 5.38 -2.89
CA ALA A 45 2.96 5.13 -1.45
C ALA A 45 4.24 5.74 -0.83
N PRO A 46 4.12 6.45 0.32
CA PRO A 46 5.28 7.07 0.97
C PRO A 46 6.34 6.04 1.38
N GLY A 47 7.56 6.47 1.71
CA GLY A 47 8.58 5.58 2.27
C GLY A 47 8.11 4.95 3.59
N LEU A 48 8.48 3.69 3.83
CA LEU A 48 8.22 3.07 5.13
C LEU A 48 9.10 3.73 6.21
N PRO A 49 8.61 3.83 7.46
CA PRO A 49 9.45 4.27 8.57
C PRO A 49 10.58 3.27 8.83
N ASN A 50 11.71 3.75 9.35
CA ASN A 50 12.88 2.93 9.70
C ASN A 50 12.66 1.99 10.91
N ALA A 51 11.43 1.86 11.39
CA ALA A 51 11.06 1.02 12.54
C ALA A 51 9.86 0.12 12.19
N PRO A 52 9.77 -1.10 12.76
CA PRO A 52 8.64 -1.98 12.56
C PRO A 52 7.31 -1.33 12.95
N LEU A 53 6.27 -1.58 12.16
CA LEU A 53 4.94 -1.05 12.43
C LEU A 53 4.32 -1.77 13.64
N LYS A 54 3.84 -1.01 14.62
CA LYS A 54 3.15 -1.56 15.78
C LYS A 54 1.73 -2.02 15.41
N PRO A 55 1.36 -3.30 15.67
CA PRO A 55 -0.01 -3.75 15.49
C PRO A 55 -0.97 -2.93 16.34
N ARG A 56 -2.13 -2.58 15.77
CA ARG A 56 -3.19 -1.95 16.54
C ARG A 56 -4.00 -3.04 17.22
N GLY A 57 -4.00 -3.05 18.55
CA GLY A 57 -4.79 -3.97 19.36
C GLY A 57 -6.28 -3.67 19.25
N ARG A 58 -7.13 -4.66 19.53
CA ARG A 58 -8.58 -4.48 19.62
C ARG A 58 -8.91 -3.70 20.91
N PRO A 59 -9.58 -2.54 20.84
CA PRO A 59 -10.13 -1.91 22.05
C PRO A 59 -11.16 -2.87 22.67
N ARG A 60 -11.16 -2.95 24.01
CA ARG A 60 -12.07 -3.81 24.77
C ARG A 60 -13.47 -3.22 24.79
#